data_AF-A0A846VZ45-F1
#
_entry.id   AF-A0A846VZ45-F1
#
_cell.length_a   1.000
_cell.length_b   1.000
_cell.length_c   1.000
_cell.angle_alpha   90.00
_cell.angle_beta   90.00
_cell.angle_gamma   90.00
#
_symmetry.space_group_name_H-M   'P 1'
#
loop_
_entity.id
_entity.type
_entity.pdbx_description
1 polymer ?
#
loop_
_entity_poly.entity_id
_entity_poly.type
_entity_poly.pdbx_seq_one_letter_code
_entity_poly.pdbx_strand_id
1 'polypeptide(L)'
;MPVTISASTRAVWKIGAQGQAQILFVDDSASNAPARRWPDTAMPGGRPGHLAFDPNDYPTLAHVRTLVPEYGALWDAVAEDLAAMNAGAESAGRTGN
;
A
#
# COMPACT_ATOMS: atom_id res chain seq x y z
N MET A 1 -7.18 -8.32 3.24
CA MET A 1 -6.09 -7.30 3.17
C MET A 1 -6.74 -6.01 2.71
N PRO A 2 -6.53 -4.88 3.41
CA PRO A 2 -7.08 -3.59 3.01
C PRO A 2 -6.57 -3.14 1.64
N VAL A 3 -7.44 -2.42 0.93
CA VAL A 3 -7.19 -1.89 -0.41
C VAL A 3 -7.56 -0.42 -0.39
N THR A 4 -6.60 0.44 -0.71
CA THR A 4 -6.82 1.87 -0.84
C THR A 4 -6.74 2.25 -2.31
N ILE A 5 -7.70 3.04 -2.78
CA ILE A 5 -7.79 3.50 -4.17
C ILE A 5 -7.68 5.03 -4.16
N SER A 6 -6.78 5.56 -4.98
CA SER A 6 -6.62 7.00 -5.20
C SER A 6 -6.57 7.26 -6.71
N ALA A 7 -7.56 8.00 -7.22
CA ALA A 7 -7.76 8.23 -8.65
C ALA A 7 -7.77 6.91 -9.48
N SER A 8 -6.69 6.63 -10.23
CA SER A 8 -6.54 5.42 -11.07
C SER A 8 -5.54 4.41 -10.52
N THR A 9 -5.04 4.66 -9.32
CA THR A 9 -4.02 3.84 -8.67
C THR A 9 -4.62 3.14 -7.44
N ARG A 10 -4.30 1.87 -7.26
CA ARG A 10 -4.67 1.10 -6.06
C ARG A 10 -3.44 0.60 -5.34
N ALA A 11 -3.45 0.68 -4.01
CA ALA A 11 -2.48 0.05 -3.13
C ALA A 11 -3.14 -1.07 -2.34
N VAL A 12 -2.53 -2.24 -2.34
CA VAL A 12 -2.90 -3.33 -1.44
C VAL A 12 -1.86 -3.42 -0.34
N TRP A 13 -2.34 -3.42 0.90
CA TRP A 13 -1.47 -3.34 2.07
C TRP A 13 -2.00 -4.22 3.20
N LYS A 14 -1.20 -4.39 4.24
CA LYS A 14 -1.56 -5.11 5.47
C LYS A 14 -1.03 -4.35 6.67
N ILE A 15 -1.61 -4.61 7.84
CA ILE A 15 -1.05 -4.14 9.11
C ILE A 15 0.09 -5.09 9.48
N GLY A 16 1.31 -4.55 9.56
CA GLY A 16 2.49 -5.30 10.00
C GLY A 16 2.49 -5.52 11.52
N ALA A 17 3.45 -6.31 12.00
CA ALA A 17 3.54 -6.70 13.42
C ALA A 17 3.62 -5.52 14.41
N GLN A 18 4.06 -4.34 13.95
CA GLN A 18 4.18 -3.12 14.77
C GLN A 18 3.01 -2.14 14.54
N GLY A 19 1.89 -2.57 13.93
CA GLY A 19 0.73 -1.70 13.67
C GLY A 19 0.89 -0.76 12.45
N GLN A 20 2.03 -0.81 11.76
CA GLN A 20 2.31 0.00 10.58
C GLN A 20 1.74 -0.62 9.30
N ALA A 21 1.29 0.22 8.37
CA ALA A 21 0.92 -0.24 7.04
C ALA A 21 2.15 -0.74 6.27
N GLN A 22 2.12 -2.01 5.86
CA GLN A 22 3.09 -2.64 4.97
C GLN A 22 2.47 -2.81 3.59
N ILE A 23 3.11 -2.28 2.56
CA ILE A 23 2.57 -2.28 1.20
C ILE A 23 2.99 -3.55 0.48
N LEU A 24 2.03 -4.26 -0.10
CA LEU A 24 2.27 -5.49 -0.85
C LEU A 24 2.53 -5.19 -2.32
N PHE A 25 1.63 -4.42 -2.93
CA PHE A 25 1.76 -4.00 -4.32
C PHE A 25 0.92 -2.77 -4.61
N VAL A 26 1.29 -2.09 -5.70
CA VAL A 26 0.55 -1.02 -6.34
C VAL A 26 0.11 -1.50 -7.72
N ASP A 27 -1.07 -1.07 -8.15
CA ASP A 27 -1.50 -1.21 -9.53
C ASP A 27 -1.95 0.16 -10.01
N ASP A 28 -1.25 0.68 -10.99
CA ASP A 28 -1.59 1.93 -11.63
C ASP A 28 -2.20 1.66 -13.00
N SER A 29 -3.54 1.64 -13.07
CA SER A 29 -4.23 1.30 -14.31
C SER A 29 -4.10 2.39 -15.40
N ALA A 30 -3.60 3.58 -15.03
CA ALA A 30 -3.28 4.65 -15.97
C ALA A 30 -1.87 4.49 -16.60
N SER A 31 -0.98 3.69 -15.99
CA SER A 31 0.38 3.51 -16.47
C SER A 31 0.50 2.32 -17.42
N ASN A 32 1.19 2.55 -18.54
CA ASN A 32 1.60 1.51 -19.48
C ASN A 32 2.99 0.93 -19.17
N ALA A 33 3.59 1.31 -18.02
CA ALA A 33 4.87 0.75 -17.62
C ALA A 33 4.77 -0.77 -17.47
N PRO A 34 5.79 -1.53 -17.88
CA PRO A 34 5.78 -2.98 -17.70
C PRO A 34 5.67 -3.34 -16.22
N ALA A 35 4.96 -4.42 -15.92
CA ALA A 35 4.88 -4.95 -14.57
C ALA A 35 6.29 -5.24 -14.05
N ARG A 36 6.57 -4.78 -12.83
CA ARG A 36 7.86 -5.02 -12.19
C ARG A 36 7.70 -5.28 -10.71
N ARG A 37 8.61 -6.07 -10.17
CA ARG A 37 8.87 -6.15 -8.75
C ARG A 37 9.98 -5.16 -8.41
N TRP A 38 9.75 -4.33 -7.40
CA TRP A 38 10.75 -3.40 -6.89
C TRP A 38 12.04 -4.14 -6.46
N PRO A 39 13.25 -3.59 -6.69
CA PRO A 39 13.52 -2.30 -7.34
C PRO A 39 13.47 -2.30 -8.87
N ASP A 40 13.85 -3.38 -9.55
CA ASP A 40 13.89 -3.41 -11.02
C ASP A 40 13.78 -4.82 -11.63
N THR A 41 13.04 -5.71 -10.98
CA THR A 41 12.82 -7.07 -11.51
C THR A 41 11.61 -7.07 -12.42
N ALA A 42 11.80 -7.20 -13.74
CA ALA A 42 10.68 -7.33 -14.66
C ALA A 42 9.83 -8.57 -14.32
N MET A 43 8.50 -8.41 -14.39
CA MET A 43 7.54 -9.49 -14.17
C MET A 43 6.88 -9.85 -15.52
N PRO A 44 7.46 -10.79 -16.29
CA PRO A 44 6.88 -11.19 -17.57
C PRO A 44 5.47 -11.76 -17.37
N GLY A 45 4.50 -11.25 -18.13
CA GLY A 45 3.08 -11.63 -18.01
C GLY A 45 2.30 -10.88 -16.93
N GLY A 46 2.93 -9.98 -16.17
CA GLY A 46 2.23 -9.10 -15.24
C GLY A 46 1.45 -8.00 -15.96
N ARG A 47 0.43 -7.46 -15.29
CA ARG A 47 -0.39 -6.36 -15.81
C ARG A 47 0.43 -5.06 -15.89
N PRO A 48 0.37 -4.27 -16.99
CA PRO A 48 1.00 -2.96 -17.02
C PRO A 48 0.58 -2.08 -15.83
N GLY A 49 1.51 -1.28 -15.33
CA GLY A 49 1.34 -0.44 -14.15
C GLY A 49 1.37 -1.21 -12.83
N HIS A 50 1.62 -2.53 -12.84
CA HIS A 50 1.75 -3.31 -11.62
C HIS A 50 3.16 -3.19 -11.03
N LEU A 51 3.24 -2.72 -9.79
CA LEU A 51 4.45 -2.65 -8.99
C LEU A 51 4.29 -3.56 -7.76
N ALA A 52 4.98 -4.69 -7.74
CA ALA A 52 5.00 -5.58 -6.58
C ALA A 52 6.19 -5.28 -5.67
N PHE A 53 6.01 -5.38 -4.36
CA PHE A 53 7.12 -5.37 -3.40
C PHE A 53 7.58 -6.78 -3.06
N ASP A 54 8.75 -6.89 -2.41
CA ASP A 54 9.30 -8.18 -2.03
C ASP A 54 8.46 -8.84 -0.92
N PRO A 55 8.06 -10.10 -1.08
CA PRO A 55 7.22 -10.77 -0.09
C PRO A 55 7.94 -11.15 1.21
N ASN A 56 9.27 -11.18 1.21
CA ASN A 56 10.08 -11.44 2.40
C ASN A 56 10.26 -10.16 3.23
N ASP A 57 10.22 -8.99 2.59
CA ASP A 57 10.38 -7.69 3.25
C ASP A 57 9.45 -6.63 2.63
N TYR A 58 8.21 -6.59 3.11
CA TYR A 58 7.25 -5.58 2.66
C TYR A 58 7.57 -4.22 3.28
N PRO A 59 7.80 -3.17 2.45
CA PRO A 59 8.15 -1.86 2.95
C PRO A 59 6.98 -1.23 3.71
N THR A 60 7.32 -0.48 4.75
CA THR A 60 6.35 0.32 5.50
C THR A 60 5.90 1.53 4.69
N LEU A 61 4.79 2.15 5.08
CA LEU A 61 4.29 3.37 4.43
C LEU A 61 5.32 4.52 4.41
N ALA A 62 6.11 4.68 5.48
CA ALA A 62 7.18 5.68 5.51
C ALA A 62 8.30 5.33 4.51
N HIS A 63 8.62 4.04 4.39
CA HIS A 63 9.67 3.58 3.49
C HIS A 63 9.25 3.69 2.02
N VAL A 64 8.02 3.27 1.69
CA VAL A 64 7.51 3.31 0.31
C VAL A 64 7.42 4.73 -0.24
N ARG A 65 7.13 5.73 0.61
CA ARG A 65 7.16 7.15 0.26
C ARG A 65 8.54 7.63 -0.21
N THR A 66 9.60 7.01 0.31
CA THR A 66 10.98 7.30 -0.09
C THR A 66 11.35 6.56 -1.37
N LEU A 67 10.86 5.33 -1.54
CA LEU A 67 11.16 4.49 -2.71
C LEU A 67 10.44 4.96 -3.98
N VAL A 68 9.15 5.24 -3.87
CA VAL A 68 8.28 5.61 -5.00
C VAL A 68 7.44 6.85 -4.63
N PRO A 69 8.09 8.04 -4.58
CA PRO A 69 7.43 9.29 -4.20
C PRO A 69 6.35 9.73 -5.22
N GLU A 70 6.38 9.20 -6.43
CA GLU A 70 5.39 9.47 -7.49
C GLU A 70 3.94 9.13 -7.09
N TYR A 71 3.77 8.16 -6.18
CA TYR A 71 2.46 7.75 -5.65
C TYR A 71 2.08 8.49 -4.35
N GLY A 72 2.62 9.69 -4.11
CA GLY A 72 2.39 10.47 -2.89
C GLY A 72 0.93 10.53 -2.43
N ALA A 73 0.01 10.90 -3.34
CA ALA A 73 -1.43 10.98 -3.05
C ALA A 73 -2.07 9.63 -2.67
N LEU A 74 -1.54 8.51 -3.18
CA LEU A 74 -1.96 7.17 -2.76
C LEU A 74 -1.46 6.86 -1.35
N TRP A 75 -0.24 7.29 -1.02
CA TRP A 75 0.33 7.11 0.32
C TRP A 75 -0.38 7.93 1.38
N ASP A 76 -0.79 9.17 1.07
CA ASP A 76 -1.67 9.95 1.95
C ASP A 76 -2.99 9.22 2.20
N ALA A 77 -3.65 8.70 1.14
CA ALA A 77 -4.88 7.94 1.29
C ALA A 77 -4.72 6.67 2.16
N VAL A 78 -3.58 5.96 2.03
CA VAL A 78 -3.28 4.78 2.88
C VAL A 78 -3.08 5.20 4.35
N ALA A 79 -2.46 6.36 4.60
CA ALA A 79 -2.31 6.89 5.95
C ALA A 79 -3.67 7.21 6.59
N GLU A 80 -4.58 7.82 5.83
CA GLU A 80 -5.94 8.12 6.28
C GLU A 80 -6.74 6.84 6.58
N ASP A 81 -6.66 5.84 5.70
CA ASP A 81 -7.35 4.55 5.88
C ASP A 81 -6.80 3.82 7.12
N LEU A 82 -5.48 3.83 7.33
CA LEU A 82 -4.85 3.29 8.54
C LEU A 82 -5.31 4.03 9.81
N ALA A 83 -5.38 5.35 9.77
CA ALA A 83 -5.86 6.16 10.89
C ALA A 83 -7.34 5.85 11.21
N ALA A 84 -8.19 5.74 10.18
CA ALA A 84 -9.60 5.38 10.34
C ALA A 84 -9.77 3.98 10.95
N MET A 85 -8.94 3.00 10.55
CA MET A 85 -8.94 1.66 11.15
C MET A 85 -8.54 1.67 12.63
N ASN A 86 -7.51 2.44 12.98
CA ASN A 86 -7.08 2.59 14.37
C ASN A 86 -8.16 3.28 15.22
N ALA A 87 -8.76 4.37 14.72
CA ALA A 87 -9.86 5.07 15.40
C ALA A 87 -11.12 4.19 15.57
N GLY A 88 -11.41 3.33 14.58
CA GLY A 88 -12.49 2.33 14.66
C GLY A 88 -12.23 1.26 15.72
N ALA A 89 -10.98 0.80 15.85
CA ALA A 89 -10.56 -0.15 16.89
C ALA A 89 -10.65 0.46 18.30
N GLU A 90 -10.26 1.73 18.46
CA GLU A 90 -10.37 2.45 19.74
C GLU A 90 -11.83 2.68 20.16
N SER A 91 -12.75 2.82 19.20
CA SER A 91 -14.19 2.97 19.46
C SER A 91 -14.86 1.66 19.87
N ALA A 92 -14.37 0.51 19.40
CA ALA A 92 -14.88 -0.81 19.78
C ALA A 92 -14.42 -1.26 21.18
N GLY A 93 -13.34 -0.69 21.72
CA GLY A 93 -12.82 -0.99 23.05
C GLY A 93 -13.43 -0.18 24.21
N ARG A 94 -14.31 0.79 23.93
CA ARG A 94 -14.81 1.74 24.95
C ARG A 94 -16.20 1.40 25.54
N THR A 95 -16.85 0.34 25.09
CA THR A 95 -18.17 -0.08 25.59
C THR A 95 -18.04 -1.31 26.48
N GLY A 96 -17.52 -1.12 27.69
CA GLY A 96 -17.34 -2.22 28.65
C GLY A 96 -17.02 -1.70 30.05
N ASN A 97 -17.95 -0.97 30.66
CA ASN A 97 -17.97 -0.76 32.11
C ASN A 97 -19.42 -0.74 32.61
#